data_AF-A0A497J9F8-F1
#
_entry.id   AF-A0A497J9F8-F1
#
_cell.length_a   1.000
_cell.length_b   1.000
_cell.length_c   1.000
_cell.angle_alpha   90.00
_cell.angle_beta   90.00
_cell.angle_gamma   90.00
#
_symmetry.space_group_name_H-M   'P 1'
#
loop_
_entity.id
_entity.type
_entity.pdbx_description
1 polymer ?
#
loop_
_entity_poly.entity_id
_entity_poly.type
_entity_poly.pdbx_seq_one_letter_code
_entity_poly.pdbx_strand_id
1 'polypeptide(L)'
;MVSEVSPLVHRATEFLDEISSKLKVVDLSRLKKDKKYFEEFYLTLVENLEELKSLKDEMEQRGFDSPYFALGMRFGGFEGYKREDVEDQRDVARHKMFFRSDASFKKGTFERTKSAIASHNIAIGHLEEFVLFVCKCGKETKGKEALKIIEEKKEFICPKCGSNKAELNENPHGIYRIEIVPNLVYGGEFTREISRFTSSERMAYRELIEILREKKRGRIKSATVTFKVKENGRWVTKKEQVEIKDSRLDYEGVLRSKYGRIIIEHIRYHHERSILVSGRYNRQ
;
A
#
# COMPACT_ATOMS: atom_id res chain seq x y z
N MET A 1 -15.58 -3.70 32.72
CA MET A 1 -14.92 -4.57 31.73
C MET A 1 -14.06 -3.69 30.84
N VAL A 2 -12.74 -3.65 31.11
CA VAL A 2 -11.80 -2.94 30.23
C VAL A 2 -11.59 -3.85 29.03
N SER A 3 -12.15 -3.48 27.87
CA SER A 3 -12.01 -4.29 26.65
C SER A 3 -10.55 -4.35 26.23
N GLU A 4 -9.97 -5.55 26.10
CA GLU A 4 -8.60 -5.83 25.62
C GLU A 4 -8.28 -5.25 24.21
N VAL A 5 -9.31 -4.77 23.51
CA VAL A 5 -9.16 -4.01 22.26
C VAL A 5 -8.57 -2.62 22.48
N SER A 6 -8.85 -2.00 23.63
CA SER A 6 -8.31 -0.69 24.00
C SER A 6 -6.78 -0.71 24.17
N PRO A 7 -6.16 -1.72 24.83
CA PRO A 7 -4.71 -1.85 24.92
C PRO A 7 -3.97 -1.90 23.58
N LEU A 8 -4.44 -2.69 22.61
CA LEU A 8 -3.75 -2.82 21.31
C LEU A 8 -3.88 -1.54 20.49
N VAL A 9 -5.07 -0.92 20.49
CA VAL A 9 -5.27 0.38 19.87
C VAL A 9 -4.33 1.41 20.50
N HIS A 10 -4.24 1.45 21.84
CA HIS A 10 -3.38 2.37 22.58
C HIS A 10 -1.90 2.17 22.24
N ARG A 11 -1.40 0.93 22.35
CA ARG A 11 -0.02 0.58 22.01
C ARG A 11 0.33 1.00 20.59
N ALA A 12 -0.57 0.70 19.64
CA ALA A 12 -0.34 1.08 18.25
C ALA A 12 -0.35 2.59 18.05
N THR A 13 -1.28 3.32 18.69
CA THR A 13 -1.32 4.79 18.59
C THR A 13 -0.08 5.44 19.20
N GLU A 14 0.37 4.98 20.37
CA GLU A 14 1.59 5.47 21.01
C GLU A 14 2.80 5.24 20.12
N PHE A 15 2.94 4.02 19.58
CA PHE A 15 4.05 3.69 18.71
C PHE A 15 4.05 4.52 17.41
N LEU A 16 2.88 4.69 16.79
CA LEU A 16 2.75 5.51 15.58
C LEU A 16 3.06 6.99 15.86
N ASP A 17 2.63 7.53 17.00
CA ASP A 17 2.94 8.89 17.43
C ASP A 17 4.44 9.06 17.75
N GLU A 18 5.06 8.06 18.37
CA GLU A 18 6.49 8.02 18.64
C GLU A 18 7.30 8.07 17.34
N ILE A 19 6.99 7.22 16.38
CA ILE A 19 7.61 7.21 15.05
C ILE A 19 7.46 8.58 14.38
N SER A 20 6.24 9.13 14.40
CA SER A 20 5.92 10.45 13.83
C SER A 20 6.81 11.54 14.40
N SER A 21 7.03 11.51 15.72
CA SER A 21 7.84 12.50 16.43
C SER A 21 9.33 12.34 16.13
N LYS A 22 9.85 11.11 16.14
CA LYS A 22 11.26 10.79 15.91
C LYS A 22 11.70 11.09 14.49
N LEU A 23 10.86 10.78 13.50
CA LEU A 23 11.19 10.90 12.07
C LEU A 23 10.64 12.18 11.44
N LYS A 24 10.14 13.13 12.24
CA LYS A 24 9.57 14.40 11.77
C LYS A 24 10.58 15.27 11.00
N VAL A 25 11.85 15.19 11.37
CA VAL A 25 12.92 16.02 10.80
C VAL A 25 14.03 15.11 10.31
N VAL A 26 13.93 14.69 9.06
CA VAL A 26 15.01 13.97 8.37
C VAL A 26 15.91 14.98 7.67
N ASP A 27 17.19 15.01 8.04
CA ASP A 27 18.17 15.89 7.39
C ASP A 27 18.70 15.22 6.12
N LEU A 28 18.23 15.70 4.97
CA LEU A 28 18.63 15.20 3.66
C LEU A 28 20.14 15.35 3.39
N SER A 29 20.76 16.42 3.88
CA SER A 29 22.19 16.69 3.63
C SER A 29 23.05 15.69 4.38
N ARG A 30 22.68 15.38 5.63
CA ARG A 30 23.34 14.35 6.43
C ARG A 30 23.09 12.96 5.87
N LEU A 31 21.86 12.66 5.46
CA LEU A 31 21.51 11.37 4.87
C LEU A 31 22.34 11.02 3.63
N LYS A 32 22.78 12.02 2.86
CA LYS A 32 23.61 11.82 1.67
C LYS A 32 25.11 11.60 1.94
N LYS A 33 25.64 12.13 3.05
CA LYS A 33 27.09 12.24 3.27
C LYS A 33 27.60 11.56 4.54
N ASP A 34 26.79 11.58 5.60
CA ASP A 34 27.15 11.05 6.90
C ASP A 34 26.78 9.56 6.96
N LYS A 35 27.79 8.70 6.83
CA LYS A 35 27.66 7.25 6.92
C LYS A 35 26.90 6.84 8.18
N LYS A 36 27.25 7.41 9.34
CA LYS A 36 26.70 6.98 10.63
C LYS A 36 25.22 7.33 10.72
N TYR A 37 24.87 8.56 10.30
CA TYR A 37 23.48 8.99 10.24
C TYR A 37 22.64 8.13 9.28
N PHE A 38 23.20 7.75 8.12
CA PHE A 38 22.54 6.85 7.18
C PHE A 38 22.26 5.48 7.80
N GLU A 39 23.25 4.88 8.47
CA GLU A 39 23.12 3.57 9.13
C GLU A 39 22.08 3.61 10.25
N GLU A 40 22.17 4.60 11.14
CA GLU A 40 21.23 4.79 12.25
C GLU A 40 19.79 4.98 11.73
N PHE A 41 19.61 5.81 10.70
CA PHE A 41 18.31 6.05 10.09
C PHE A 41 17.76 4.79 9.42
N TYR A 42 18.59 4.07 8.66
CA TYR A 42 18.20 2.82 8.01
C TYR A 42 17.76 1.76 9.03
N LEU A 43 18.56 1.54 10.08
CA LEU A 43 18.25 0.58 11.14
C LEU A 43 16.95 0.94 11.86
N THR A 44 16.75 2.22 12.17
CA THR A 44 15.50 2.71 12.76
C THR A 44 14.30 2.38 11.88
N LEU A 45 14.42 2.54 10.55
CA LEU A 45 13.32 2.20 9.63
C LEU A 45 13.01 0.71 9.60
N VAL A 46 14.03 -0.15 9.63
CA VAL A 46 13.87 -1.61 9.63
C VAL A 46 13.23 -2.09 10.92
N GLU A 47 13.71 -1.61 12.07
CA GLU A 47 13.17 -1.95 13.40
C GLU A 47 11.71 -1.48 13.52
N ASN A 48 11.40 -0.26 13.10
CA ASN A 48 10.03 0.23 13.07
C ASN A 48 9.14 -0.61 12.15
N LEU A 49 9.64 -0.99 10.97
CA LEU A 49 8.88 -1.79 10.01
C LEU A 49 8.53 -3.18 10.56
N GLU A 50 9.43 -3.81 11.32
CA GLU A 50 9.19 -5.09 11.96
C GLU A 50 8.06 -4.99 13.00
N GLU A 51 8.13 -4.02 13.89
CA GLU A 51 7.09 -3.78 14.91
C GLU A 51 5.75 -3.39 14.26
N LEU A 52 5.76 -2.56 13.22
CA LEU A 52 4.54 -2.20 12.48
C LEU A 52 3.87 -3.41 11.82
N LYS A 53 4.66 -4.34 11.26
CA LYS A 53 4.14 -5.59 10.68
C LYS A 53 3.54 -6.48 11.77
N SER A 54 4.23 -6.62 12.90
CA SER A 54 3.73 -7.36 14.07
C SER A 54 2.38 -6.80 14.56
N LEU A 55 2.29 -5.47 14.73
CA LEU A 55 1.04 -4.80 15.11
C LEU A 55 -0.07 -4.99 14.07
N LYS A 56 0.24 -4.89 12.78
CA LYS A 56 -0.73 -5.13 11.70
C LYS A 56 -1.28 -6.55 11.78
N ASP A 57 -0.42 -7.54 11.95
CA ASP A 57 -0.82 -8.95 11.96
C ASP A 57 -1.63 -9.28 13.22
N GLU A 58 -1.29 -8.70 14.39
CA GLU A 58 -2.10 -8.79 15.61
C GLU A 58 -3.49 -8.14 15.42
N MET A 59 -3.56 -6.99 14.74
CA MET A 59 -4.82 -6.32 14.42
C MET A 59 -5.69 -7.13 13.44
N GLU A 60 -5.08 -7.77 12.44
CA GLU A 60 -5.77 -8.66 11.49
C GLU A 60 -6.37 -9.87 12.21
N GLN A 61 -5.61 -10.51 13.12
CA GLN A 61 -6.11 -11.61 13.95
C GLN A 61 -7.31 -11.21 14.81
N ARG A 62 -7.35 -9.94 15.25
CA ARG A 62 -8.48 -9.38 16.04
C ARG A 62 -9.61 -8.80 15.18
N GLY A 63 -9.54 -8.92 13.85
CA GLY A 63 -10.62 -8.51 12.93
C GLY A 63 -10.74 -7.00 12.71
N PHE A 64 -9.63 -6.24 12.83
CA PHE A 64 -9.62 -4.79 12.59
C PHE A 64 -9.78 -4.41 11.11
N ASP A 65 -9.59 -5.36 10.21
CA ASP A 65 -9.86 -5.24 8.78
C ASP A 65 -11.37 -5.17 8.47
N SER A 66 -12.18 -5.84 9.31
CA SER A 66 -13.63 -5.93 9.17
C SER A 66 -14.37 -5.65 10.49
N PRO A 67 -14.13 -4.51 11.17
CA PRO A 67 -14.57 -4.29 12.56
C PRO A 67 -16.08 -4.06 12.68
N TYR A 68 -16.79 -3.85 11.56
CA TYR A 68 -18.24 -3.68 11.51
C TYR A 68 -19.00 -5.01 11.34
N PHE A 69 -18.32 -6.14 11.14
CA PHE A 69 -18.95 -7.45 10.92
C PHE A 69 -19.85 -7.86 12.09
N ALA A 70 -19.40 -7.64 13.33
CA ALA A 70 -20.15 -7.94 14.55
C ALA A 70 -21.42 -7.09 14.72
N LEU A 71 -21.55 -5.98 14.00
CA LEU A 71 -22.72 -5.09 14.06
C LEU A 71 -23.84 -5.47 13.09
N GLY A 72 -23.71 -6.60 12.38
CA GLY A 72 -24.68 -7.03 11.37
C GLY A 72 -24.79 -6.07 10.18
N MET A 73 -23.90 -5.07 10.09
CA MET A 73 -23.84 -4.09 9.00
C MET A 73 -23.12 -4.70 7.79
N ARG A 74 -23.72 -5.70 7.15
CA ARG A 74 -23.44 -5.94 5.75
C ARG A 74 -24.12 -4.83 4.94
N PHE A 75 -23.44 -4.32 3.92
CA PHE A 75 -24.05 -3.41 2.96
C PHE A 75 -25.29 -4.08 2.34
N GLY A 76 -26.47 -3.61 2.71
CA GLY A 76 -27.76 -4.02 2.15
C GLY A 76 -28.68 -4.75 3.14
N GLY A 77 -29.82 -4.14 3.43
CA GLY A 77 -30.98 -4.80 4.06
C GLY A 77 -31.27 -4.35 5.50
N PHE A 78 -32.07 -3.29 5.64
CA PHE A 78 -32.86 -3.07 6.85
C PHE A 78 -34.07 -4.02 6.80
N GLU A 79 -33.89 -5.27 7.22
CA GLU A 79 -35.03 -6.15 7.48
C GLU A 79 -35.23 -6.33 8.99
N GLY A 80 -36.41 -5.92 9.45
CA GLY A 80 -36.96 -6.34 10.74
C GLY A 80 -36.79 -5.38 11.92
N TYR A 81 -37.29 -4.14 11.81
CA TYR A 81 -37.59 -3.36 13.01
C TYR A 81 -38.80 -4.01 13.73
N LYS A 82 -38.55 -4.90 14.70
CA LYS A 82 -39.53 -5.19 15.74
C LYS A 82 -39.59 -3.97 16.67
N ARG A 83 -40.80 -3.47 16.95
CA ARG A 83 -41.04 -2.39 17.91
C ARG A 83 -40.71 -2.91 19.31
N GLU A 84 -39.48 -2.68 19.75
CA GLU A 84 -39.09 -2.74 21.17
C GLU A 84 -39.29 -1.36 21.82
N ASP A 85 -39.51 -1.38 23.13
CA ASP A 85 -39.93 -0.27 23.98
C ASP A 85 -39.02 0.98 23.86
N VAL A 86 -39.62 2.16 24.04
CA VAL A 86 -38.98 3.46 23.74
C VAL A 86 -37.76 3.76 24.64
N GLU A 87 -37.69 3.17 25.83
CA GLU A 87 -36.50 3.27 26.71
C GLU A 87 -35.34 2.41 26.21
N ASP A 88 -35.62 1.18 25.75
CA ASP A 88 -34.63 0.31 25.11
C ASP A 88 -34.09 0.92 23.80
N GLN A 89 -34.89 1.71 23.07
CA GLN A 89 -34.41 2.38 21.86
C GLN A 89 -33.29 3.39 22.13
N ARG A 90 -33.31 4.11 23.25
CA ARG A 90 -32.23 5.07 23.61
C ARG A 90 -30.96 4.34 24.01
N ASP A 91 -31.08 3.23 24.74
CA ASP A 91 -29.92 2.42 25.15
C ASP A 91 -29.34 1.61 24.00
N VAL A 92 -30.18 1.04 23.14
CA VAL A 92 -29.77 0.42 21.88
C VAL A 92 -29.12 1.43 20.94
N ALA A 93 -29.64 2.66 20.84
CA ALA A 93 -29.03 3.72 20.03
C ALA A 93 -27.67 4.16 20.60
N ARG A 94 -27.55 4.35 21.91
CA ARG A 94 -26.28 4.63 22.59
C ARG A 94 -25.28 3.51 22.36
N HIS A 95 -25.66 2.25 22.61
CA HIS A 95 -24.80 1.09 22.38
C HIS A 95 -24.36 1.00 20.91
N LYS A 96 -25.25 1.19 19.94
CA LYS A 96 -24.90 1.24 18.51
C LYS A 96 -23.93 2.38 18.19
N MET A 97 -24.03 3.54 18.83
CA MET A 97 -23.06 4.63 18.67
C MET A 97 -21.69 4.25 19.25
N PHE A 98 -21.63 3.66 20.45
CA PHE A 98 -20.38 3.20 21.05
C PHE A 98 -19.66 2.16 20.17
N PHE A 99 -20.37 1.14 19.69
CA PHE A 99 -19.77 0.13 18.80
C PHE A 99 -19.35 0.69 17.44
N ARG A 100 -20.09 1.65 16.87
CA ARG A 100 -19.67 2.34 15.63
C ARG A 100 -18.41 3.16 15.83
N SER A 101 -18.33 3.86 16.96
CA SER A 101 -17.14 4.64 17.33
C SER A 101 -15.93 3.73 17.50
N ASP A 102 -16.06 2.66 18.30
CA ASP A 102 -15.03 1.65 18.51
C ASP A 102 -14.57 0.99 17.19
N ALA A 103 -15.51 0.59 16.33
CA ALA A 103 -15.19 0.03 15.01
C ALA A 103 -14.47 1.05 14.12
N SER A 104 -14.85 2.33 14.19
CA SER A 104 -14.16 3.40 13.46
C SER A 104 -12.75 3.63 13.97
N PHE A 105 -12.51 3.58 15.28
CA PHE A 105 -11.18 3.70 15.87
C PHE A 105 -10.28 2.54 15.45
N LYS A 106 -10.77 1.29 15.53
CA LYS A 106 -10.02 0.11 15.05
C LYS A 106 -9.64 0.24 13.58
N LYS A 107 -10.60 0.58 12.73
CA LYS A 107 -10.35 0.79 11.30
C LYS A 107 -9.35 1.92 11.06
N GLY A 108 -9.50 3.04 11.76
CA GLY A 108 -8.62 4.20 11.64
C GLY A 108 -7.18 3.87 12.01
N THR A 109 -6.97 3.23 13.16
CA THR A 109 -5.64 2.80 13.62
C THR A 109 -5.04 1.77 12.66
N PHE A 110 -5.82 0.81 12.20
CA PHE A 110 -5.36 -0.21 11.24
C PHE A 110 -4.91 0.39 9.90
N GLU A 111 -5.69 1.31 9.34
CA GLU A 111 -5.32 2.02 8.10
C GLU A 111 -4.10 2.94 8.31
N ARG A 112 -3.98 3.57 9.48
CA ARG A 112 -2.79 4.36 9.86
C ARG A 112 -1.53 3.47 9.90
N THR A 113 -1.61 2.30 10.54
CA THR A 113 -0.52 1.31 10.57
C THR A 113 -0.11 0.88 9.16
N LYS A 114 -1.07 0.57 8.27
CA LYS A 114 -0.78 0.23 6.87
C LYS A 114 -0.06 1.37 6.13
N SER A 115 -0.49 2.61 6.34
CA SER A 115 0.16 3.77 5.73
C SER A 115 1.57 3.99 6.26
N ALA A 116 1.80 3.76 7.55
CA ALA A 116 3.13 3.81 8.15
C ALA A 116 4.04 2.76 7.51
N ILE A 117 3.58 1.50 7.38
CA ILE A 117 4.30 0.41 6.70
C ILE A 117 4.67 0.81 5.26
N ALA A 118 3.72 1.37 4.50
CA ALA A 118 3.96 1.81 3.14
C ALA A 118 5.06 2.88 3.06
N SER A 119 5.03 3.86 3.97
CA SER A 119 6.04 4.92 4.04
C SER A 119 7.44 4.39 4.34
N HIS A 120 7.56 3.46 5.30
CA HIS A 120 8.84 2.82 5.62
C HIS A 120 9.38 2.00 4.43
N ASN A 121 8.53 1.22 3.76
CA ASN A 121 8.93 0.46 2.57
C ASN A 121 9.41 1.37 1.43
N ILE A 122 8.74 2.51 1.20
CA ILE A 122 9.16 3.49 0.19
C ILE A 122 10.53 4.07 0.55
N ALA A 123 10.73 4.46 1.81
CA ALA A 123 12.00 5.01 2.28
C ALA A 123 13.13 3.98 2.11
N ILE A 124 12.95 2.77 2.62
CA ILE A 124 13.93 1.67 2.51
C ILE A 124 14.27 1.37 1.05
N GLY A 125 13.28 1.30 0.16
CA GLY A 125 13.52 1.06 -1.26
C GLY A 125 14.37 2.15 -1.92
N HIS A 126 14.16 3.42 -1.55
CA HIS A 126 15.00 4.51 -2.05
C HIS A 126 16.41 4.52 -1.45
N LEU A 127 16.55 4.16 -0.16
CA LEU A 127 17.87 4.02 0.47
C LEU A 127 18.67 2.86 -0.14
N GLU A 128 18.01 1.75 -0.46
CA GLU A 128 18.61 0.60 -1.15
C GLU A 128 19.14 0.99 -2.53
N GLU A 129 18.38 1.73 -3.31
CA GLU A 129 18.84 2.17 -4.63
C GLU A 129 19.91 3.27 -4.55
N PHE A 130 19.90 4.07 -3.48
CA PHE A 130 20.84 5.18 -3.26
C PHE A 130 22.23 4.73 -2.83
N VAL A 131 22.34 3.72 -1.95
CA VAL A 131 23.57 3.47 -1.19
C VAL A 131 24.70 2.83 -2.00
N LEU A 132 25.88 3.45 -1.93
CA LEU A 132 27.15 2.91 -2.38
C LEU A 132 28.22 3.14 -1.29
N PHE A 133 28.82 2.07 -0.77
CA PHE A 133 29.96 2.17 0.13
C PHE A 133 31.25 1.85 -0.58
N VAL A 134 32.21 2.77 -0.50
CA VAL A 134 33.56 2.61 -1.05
C VAL A 134 34.53 2.44 0.11
N CYS A 135 35.09 1.24 0.26
CA CYS A 135 36.11 0.99 1.27
C CYS A 135 37.50 1.40 0.77
N LYS A 136 38.40 1.81 1.67
CA LYS A 136 39.82 2.07 1.38
C LYS A 136 40.55 0.91 0.70
N CYS A 137 40.09 -0.33 0.84
CA CYS A 137 40.66 -1.49 0.15
C CYS A 137 40.23 -1.61 -1.33
N GLY A 138 39.49 -0.63 -1.85
CA GLY A 138 38.96 -0.57 -3.21
C GLY A 138 37.71 -1.41 -3.43
N LYS A 139 37.15 -2.03 -2.39
CA LYS A 139 35.91 -2.79 -2.51
C LYS A 139 34.71 -1.84 -2.45
N GLU A 140 33.90 -1.90 -3.51
CA GLU A 140 32.60 -1.27 -3.59
C GLU A 140 31.50 -2.26 -3.22
N THR A 141 30.59 -1.84 -2.36
CA THR A 141 29.39 -2.61 -1.98
C THR A 141 28.17 -1.70 -2.13
N LYS A 142 27.14 -2.19 -2.82
CA LYS A 142 25.97 -1.37 -3.21
C LYS A 142 24.65 -2.03 -2.87
N GLY A 143 23.63 -1.19 -2.67
CA GLY A 143 22.24 -1.58 -2.43
C GLY A 143 22.06 -2.71 -1.44
N LYS A 144 21.33 -3.76 -1.85
CA LYS A 144 20.92 -4.85 -0.95
C LYS A 144 22.09 -5.53 -0.22
N GLU A 145 23.25 -5.66 -0.87
CA GLU A 145 24.42 -6.29 -0.24
C GLU A 145 24.95 -5.42 0.89
N ALA A 146 25.00 -4.09 0.69
CA ALA A 146 25.42 -3.15 1.72
C ALA A 146 24.44 -3.12 2.90
N LEU A 147 23.15 -3.07 2.60
CA LEU A 147 22.10 -3.01 3.61
C LEU A 147 22.03 -4.28 4.45
N LYS A 148 22.17 -5.47 3.85
CA LYS A 148 22.23 -6.74 4.60
C LYS A 148 23.34 -6.75 5.65
N ILE A 149 24.52 -6.23 5.30
CA ILE A 149 25.64 -6.15 6.24
C ILE A 149 25.27 -5.25 7.42
N ILE A 150 24.62 -4.12 7.16
CA ILE A 150 24.15 -3.20 8.20
C ILE A 150 23.09 -3.86 9.08
N GLU A 151 22.14 -4.60 8.52
CA GLU A 151 21.11 -5.31 9.30
C GLU A 151 21.72 -6.36 10.24
N GLU A 152 22.64 -7.18 9.72
CA GLU A 152 23.25 -8.28 10.47
C GLU A 152 24.23 -7.79 11.54
N LYS A 153 24.99 -6.74 11.25
CA LYS A 153 26.09 -6.28 12.12
C LYS A 153 25.83 -4.96 12.84
N LYS A 154 24.70 -4.32 12.57
CA LYS A 154 24.33 -2.96 13.02
C LYS A 154 25.28 -1.83 12.56
N GLU A 155 26.26 -2.15 11.72
CA GLU A 155 27.18 -1.21 11.09
C GLU A 155 27.72 -1.79 9.77
N PHE A 156 28.13 -0.93 8.83
CA PHE A 156 28.74 -1.40 7.59
C PHE A 156 30.18 -1.85 7.84
N ILE A 157 30.41 -3.15 7.68
CA ILE A 157 31.74 -3.77 7.70
C ILE A 157 32.10 -4.24 6.29
N CYS A 158 33.24 -3.79 5.76
CA CYS A 158 33.69 -4.19 4.44
C CYS A 158 33.85 -5.73 4.36
N PRO A 159 33.22 -6.41 3.39
CA PRO A 159 33.27 -7.87 3.29
C PRO A 159 34.66 -8.41 2.91
N LYS A 160 35.51 -7.58 2.30
CA LYS A 160 36.86 -7.98 1.86
C LYS A 160 37.93 -7.87 2.95
N CYS A 161 37.91 -6.79 3.72
CA CYS A 161 38.99 -6.46 4.66
C CYS A 161 38.55 -6.32 6.12
N GLY A 162 37.26 -6.47 6.41
CA GLY A 162 36.72 -6.33 7.77
C GLY A 162 36.76 -4.91 8.33
N SER A 163 37.14 -3.90 7.54
CA SER A 163 37.22 -2.53 8.03
C SER A 163 35.86 -1.83 7.99
N ASN A 164 35.60 -0.98 9.00
CA ASN A 164 34.45 -0.08 9.08
C ASN A 164 34.73 1.28 8.37
N LYS A 165 35.92 1.46 7.80
CA LYS A 165 36.33 2.70 7.13
C LYS A 165 35.88 2.68 5.67
N ALA A 166 34.61 2.99 5.45
CA ALA A 166 34.01 3.16 4.13
C ALA A 166 33.36 4.53 3.99
N GLU A 167 33.47 5.11 2.80
CA GLU A 167 32.81 6.36 2.44
C GLU A 167 31.45 6.06 1.82
N LEU A 168 30.44 6.81 2.26
CA LEU A 168 29.10 6.77 1.69
C LEU A 168 29.07 7.65 0.44
N ASN A 169 28.67 7.06 -0.68
CA ASN A 169 28.50 7.74 -1.96
C ASN A 169 27.13 7.41 -2.55
N GLU A 170 26.72 8.22 -3.51
CA GLU A 170 25.49 7.96 -4.27
C GLU A 170 25.75 6.92 -5.36
N ASN A 171 24.83 5.97 -5.53
CA ASN A 171 24.90 4.96 -6.58
C ASN A 171 24.49 5.56 -7.95
N PRO A 172 25.42 5.75 -8.91
CA PRO A 172 25.12 6.43 -10.18
C PRO A 172 24.15 5.66 -11.09
N HIS A 173 23.95 4.37 -10.82
CA HIS A 173 23.05 3.51 -11.59
C HIS A 173 21.73 3.21 -10.86
N GLY A 174 21.55 3.73 -9.65
CA GLY A 174 20.35 3.52 -8.84
C GLY A 174 19.19 4.37 -9.31
N ILE A 175 17.96 3.84 -9.22
CA ILE A 175 16.74 4.62 -9.48
C ILE A 175 16.14 5.04 -8.14
N TYR A 176 16.60 6.18 -7.61
CA TYR A 176 16.14 6.71 -6.33
C TYR A 176 15.63 8.15 -6.44
N ARG A 177 14.80 8.54 -5.46
CA ARG A 177 14.42 9.93 -5.19
C ARG A 177 14.50 10.17 -3.70
N ILE A 178 15.70 10.40 -3.22
CA ILE A 178 15.99 10.54 -1.78
C ILE A 178 15.34 11.81 -1.19
N GLU A 179 15.02 12.78 -2.05
CA GLU A 179 14.32 14.02 -1.72
C GLU A 179 12.90 13.78 -1.18
N ILE A 180 12.30 12.61 -1.44
CA ILE A 180 10.97 12.30 -0.92
C ILE A 180 11.02 11.80 0.52
N VAL A 181 12.16 11.25 0.96
CA VAL A 181 12.32 10.59 2.27
C VAL A 181 11.92 11.51 3.43
N PRO A 182 12.35 12.79 3.48
CA PRO A 182 11.92 13.71 4.54
C PRO A 182 10.43 14.07 4.52
N ASN A 183 9.74 13.83 3.41
CA ASN A 183 8.34 14.19 3.20
C ASN A 183 7.37 13.02 3.45
N LEU A 184 7.88 11.86 3.87
CA LEU A 184 7.07 10.67 4.13
C LEU A 184 6.36 10.76 5.50
N VAL A 185 5.13 10.26 5.55
CA VAL A 185 4.32 10.17 6.77
C VAL A 185 4.65 8.87 7.52
N TYR A 186 5.79 8.85 8.21
CA TYR A 186 6.25 7.65 8.90
C TYR A 186 5.29 7.14 9.98
N GLY A 187 4.57 8.03 10.66
CA GLY A 187 3.51 7.66 11.60
C GLY A 187 2.13 7.40 10.95
N GLY A 188 2.04 7.49 9.61
CA GLY A 188 0.83 7.16 8.86
C GLY A 188 -0.31 8.20 8.92
N GLU A 189 -0.03 9.45 9.29
CA GLU A 189 -1.04 10.52 9.45
C GLU A 189 -1.63 11.07 8.14
N PHE A 190 -1.60 10.29 7.04
CA PHE A 190 -2.03 10.76 5.73
C PHE A 190 -3.49 11.25 5.73
N THR A 191 -4.37 10.61 6.50
CA THR A 191 -5.78 11.02 6.63
C THR A 191 -5.93 12.36 7.35
N ARG A 192 -5.05 12.65 8.31
CA ARG A 192 -5.00 13.95 9.00
C ARG A 192 -4.47 15.04 8.09
N GLU A 193 -3.51 14.74 7.22
CA GLU A 193 -3.03 15.71 6.23
C GLU A 193 -4.11 15.96 5.16
N ILE A 194 -4.79 14.93 4.66
CA ILE A 194 -5.90 15.08 3.71
C ILE A 194 -7.07 15.88 4.31
N SER A 195 -7.34 15.74 5.61
CA SER A 195 -8.42 16.49 6.25
C SER A 195 -8.15 18.01 6.28
N ARG A 196 -6.88 18.42 6.28
CA ARG A 196 -6.47 19.82 6.20
C ARG A 196 -6.60 20.43 4.80
N PHE A 197 -6.71 19.59 3.76
CA PHE A 197 -6.87 20.08 2.39
C PHE A 197 -8.19 20.84 2.23
N THR A 198 -8.10 21.94 1.49
CA THR A 198 -9.24 22.68 0.93
C THR A 198 -10.03 21.80 -0.05
N SER A 199 -11.25 22.20 -0.37
CA SER A 199 -12.11 21.48 -1.32
C SER A 199 -11.41 21.25 -2.67
N SER A 200 -10.72 22.27 -3.19
CA SER A 200 -9.98 22.20 -4.45
C SER A 200 -8.79 21.23 -4.37
N GLU A 201 -8.03 21.25 -3.28
CA GLU A 201 -6.91 20.32 -3.07
C GLU A 201 -7.38 18.87 -2.95
N ARG A 202 -8.53 18.62 -2.31
CA ARG A 202 -9.14 17.28 -2.27
C ARG A 202 -9.58 16.80 -3.65
N MET A 203 -10.12 17.70 -4.48
CA MET A 203 -10.46 17.39 -5.88
C MET A 203 -9.22 17.02 -6.68
N ALA A 204 -8.17 17.85 -6.62
CA ALA A 204 -6.90 17.57 -7.30
C ALA A 204 -6.25 16.27 -6.80
N TYR A 205 -6.26 16.00 -5.49
CA TYR A 205 -5.78 14.75 -4.92
C TYR A 205 -6.57 13.54 -5.47
N ARG A 206 -7.90 13.65 -5.55
CA ARG A 206 -8.74 12.58 -6.10
C ARG A 206 -8.43 12.31 -7.57
N GLU A 207 -8.31 13.35 -8.39
CA GLU A 207 -7.93 13.24 -9.81
C GLU A 207 -6.56 12.56 -9.95
N LEU A 208 -5.57 12.97 -9.15
CA LEU A 208 -4.24 12.35 -9.15
C LEU A 208 -4.32 10.86 -8.77
N ILE A 209 -5.09 10.50 -7.74
CA ILE A 209 -5.28 9.11 -7.34
C ILE A 209 -6.00 8.31 -8.42
N GLU A 210 -7.00 8.89 -9.08
CA GLU A 210 -7.71 8.26 -10.20
C GLU A 210 -6.75 8.01 -11.37
N ILE A 211 -5.96 9.01 -11.78
CA ILE A 211 -4.91 8.86 -12.79
C ILE A 211 -3.89 7.80 -12.38
N LEU A 212 -3.46 7.76 -11.11
CA LEU A 212 -2.50 6.76 -10.63
C LEU A 212 -3.10 5.35 -10.60
N ARG A 213 -4.39 5.20 -10.26
CA ARG A 213 -5.12 3.92 -10.29
C ARG A 213 -5.36 3.45 -11.72
N GLU A 214 -5.71 4.36 -12.62
CA GLU A 214 -5.82 4.09 -14.05
C GLU A 214 -4.46 3.75 -14.63
N LYS A 215 -3.40 4.47 -14.29
CA LYS A 215 -2.04 4.10 -14.70
C LYS A 215 -1.61 2.75 -14.14
N LYS A 216 -2.06 2.33 -12.94
CA LYS A 216 -1.87 0.97 -12.38
C LYS A 216 -2.63 -0.11 -13.16
N ARG A 217 -3.78 0.22 -13.74
CA ARG A 217 -4.49 -0.59 -14.74
C ARG A 217 -3.93 -0.21 -16.11
N GLY A 218 -2.72 -0.64 -16.46
CA GLY A 218 -2.09 -0.21 -17.73
C GLY A 218 -3.03 -0.37 -18.94
N ARG A 219 -2.71 0.28 -20.05
CA ARG A 219 -3.59 0.30 -21.25
C ARG A 219 -4.15 -1.09 -21.54
N ILE A 220 -5.45 -1.19 -21.80
CA ILE A 220 -6.08 -2.50 -22.10
C ILE A 220 -5.28 -3.13 -23.24
N LYS A 221 -4.71 -4.31 -23.02
CA LYS A 221 -3.93 -5.05 -24.03
C LYS A 221 -4.86 -5.89 -24.91
N SER A 222 -5.80 -6.57 -24.27
CA SER A 222 -6.77 -7.46 -24.92
C SER A 222 -8.01 -7.60 -24.06
N ALA A 223 -9.09 -8.12 -24.65
CA ALA A 223 -10.27 -8.55 -23.92
C ALA A 223 -10.60 -9.99 -24.30
N THR A 224 -10.88 -10.84 -23.33
CA THR A 224 -11.48 -12.13 -23.57
C THR A 224 -12.99 -12.02 -23.45
N VAL A 225 -13.69 -12.30 -24.55
CA VAL A 225 -15.14 -12.21 -24.64
C VAL A 225 -15.72 -13.61 -24.66
N THR A 226 -16.67 -13.87 -23.78
CA THR A 226 -17.52 -15.06 -23.80
C THR A 226 -18.85 -14.68 -24.45
N PHE A 227 -19.21 -15.34 -25.53
CA PHE A 227 -20.38 -15.00 -26.35
C PHE A 227 -21.10 -16.26 -26.86
N LYS A 228 -22.39 -16.16 -27.11
CA LYS A 228 -23.21 -17.20 -27.74
C LYS A 228 -23.37 -16.94 -29.23
N VAL A 229 -23.18 -17.99 -30.03
CA VAL A 229 -23.42 -18.00 -31.48
C VAL A 229 -24.42 -19.11 -31.80
N LYS A 230 -25.25 -18.88 -32.81
CA LYS A 230 -26.21 -19.89 -33.28
C LYS A 230 -25.55 -20.75 -34.36
N GLU A 231 -25.17 -21.98 -34.01
CA GLU A 231 -24.64 -22.98 -34.95
C GLU A 231 -25.66 -24.13 -35.07
N ASN A 232 -26.04 -24.48 -36.30
CA ASN A 232 -26.98 -25.57 -36.60
C ASN A 232 -28.28 -25.52 -35.77
N GLY A 233 -28.82 -24.31 -35.56
CA GLY A 233 -30.08 -24.10 -34.83
C GLY A 233 -29.97 -24.06 -33.30
N ARG A 234 -28.81 -24.40 -32.71
CA ARG A 234 -28.57 -24.37 -31.25
C ARG A 234 -27.63 -23.23 -30.88
N TRP A 235 -27.86 -22.63 -29.71
CA TRP A 235 -26.96 -21.60 -29.16
C TRP A 235 -25.77 -22.27 -28.47
N VAL A 236 -24.57 -21.97 -28.93
CA VAL A 236 -23.31 -22.50 -28.38
C VAL A 236 -22.49 -21.36 -27.81
N THR A 237 -22.01 -21.51 -26.57
CA THR A 237 -21.12 -20.54 -25.92
C THR A 237 -19.68 -20.75 -26.39
N LYS A 238 -19.06 -19.69 -26.90
CA LYS A 238 -17.66 -19.63 -27.33
C LYS A 238 -16.93 -18.52 -26.57
N LYS A 239 -15.60 -18.65 -26.50
CA LYS A 239 -14.72 -17.72 -25.80
C LYS A 239 -13.55 -17.36 -26.71
N GLU A 240 -13.35 -16.08 -26.96
CA GLU A 240 -12.27 -15.61 -27.84
C GLU A 240 -11.57 -14.39 -27.27
N GLN A 241 -10.27 -14.31 -27.49
CA GLN A 241 -9.45 -13.17 -27.09
C GLN A 241 -9.29 -12.21 -28.27
N VAL A 242 -9.71 -10.95 -28.06
CA VAL A 242 -9.54 -9.87 -29.02
C VAL A 242 -8.46 -8.92 -28.51
N GLU A 243 -7.42 -8.69 -29.30
CA GLU A 243 -6.34 -7.76 -28.98
C GLU A 243 -6.65 -6.35 -29.50
N ILE A 244 -6.11 -5.30 -28.85
CA ILE A 244 -6.27 -3.93 -29.36
C ILE A 244 -5.46 -3.76 -30.65
N LYS A 245 -6.13 -3.28 -31.70
CA LYS A 245 -5.49 -2.63 -32.85
C LYS A 245 -5.86 -1.14 -32.81
N ASP A 246 -4.89 -0.26 -33.01
CA ASP A 246 -5.06 1.19 -33.19
C ASP A 246 -5.84 1.91 -32.06
N SER A 247 -5.48 1.65 -30.81
CA SER A 247 -5.91 2.42 -29.63
C SER A 247 -7.42 2.39 -29.30
N ARG A 248 -8.23 1.57 -29.98
CA ARG A 248 -9.63 1.29 -29.62
C ARG A 248 -9.93 -0.20 -29.68
N LEU A 249 -10.56 -0.72 -28.62
CA LEU A 249 -10.92 -2.15 -28.53
C LEU A 249 -12.33 -2.36 -29.13
N ASP A 250 -12.41 -2.69 -30.43
CA ASP A 250 -13.67 -3.03 -31.11
C ASP A 250 -13.90 -4.55 -31.12
N TYR A 251 -14.19 -5.12 -29.94
CA TYR A 251 -14.43 -6.56 -29.81
C TYR A 251 -15.75 -7.00 -30.45
N GLU A 252 -16.77 -6.13 -30.48
CA GLU A 252 -18.07 -6.46 -31.05
C GLU A 252 -18.01 -6.51 -32.58
N GLY A 253 -17.35 -5.54 -33.22
CA GLY A 253 -17.14 -5.52 -34.67
C GLY A 253 -16.34 -6.74 -35.16
N VAL A 254 -15.27 -7.10 -34.44
CA VAL A 254 -14.43 -8.28 -34.76
C VAL A 254 -15.22 -9.58 -34.65
N LEU A 255 -15.98 -9.76 -33.57
CA LEU A 255 -16.73 -11.00 -33.34
C LEU A 255 -17.95 -11.13 -34.27
N ARG A 256 -18.64 -10.03 -34.57
CA ARG A 256 -19.76 -10.04 -35.54
C ARG A 256 -19.28 -10.31 -36.97
N SER A 257 -18.12 -9.80 -37.35
CA SER A 257 -17.53 -10.08 -38.66
C SER A 257 -17.17 -11.55 -38.85
N LYS A 258 -16.82 -12.24 -37.76
CA LYS A 258 -16.38 -13.66 -37.79
C LYS A 258 -17.51 -14.66 -37.57
N TYR A 259 -18.49 -14.35 -36.72
CA TYR A 259 -19.55 -15.29 -36.32
C TYR A 259 -20.98 -14.79 -36.60
N GLY A 260 -21.15 -13.61 -37.19
CA GLY A 260 -22.47 -13.03 -37.46
C GLY A 260 -23.16 -12.54 -36.18
N ARG A 261 -24.40 -12.98 -35.93
CA ARG A 261 -25.17 -12.54 -34.76
C ARG A 261 -24.65 -13.21 -33.49
N ILE A 262 -24.02 -12.40 -32.63
CA ILE A 262 -23.50 -12.83 -31.33
C ILE A 262 -24.35 -12.27 -30.19
N ILE A 263 -24.38 -12.98 -29.06
CA ILE A 263 -24.89 -12.47 -27.78
C ILE A 263 -23.73 -12.52 -26.79
N ILE A 264 -23.26 -11.35 -26.35
CA ILE A 264 -22.15 -11.27 -25.39
C ILE A 264 -22.68 -11.55 -23.98
N GLU A 265 -22.07 -12.51 -23.28
CA GLU A 265 -22.44 -12.85 -21.90
C GLU A 265 -21.50 -12.21 -20.89
N HIS A 266 -20.19 -12.25 -21.16
CA HIS A 266 -19.19 -11.77 -20.22
C HIS A 266 -17.95 -11.27 -20.96
N ILE A 267 -17.40 -10.13 -20.52
CA ILE A 267 -16.16 -9.57 -21.04
C ILE A 267 -15.14 -9.49 -19.90
N ARG A 268 -13.95 -10.04 -20.11
CA ARG A 268 -12.81 -9.89 -19.20
C ARG A 268 -11.70 -9.09 -19.89
N TYR A 269 -11.42 -7.90 -19.40
CA TYR A 269 -10.33 -7.06 -19.90
C TYR A 269 -8.98 -7.47 -19.30
N HIS A 270 -7.95 -7.51 -20.13
CA HIS A 270 -6.55 -7.73 -19.75
C HIS A 270 -5.77 -6.44 -20.00
N HIS A 271 -5.02 -6.00 -19.00
CA HIS A 271 -4.30 -4.73 -19.02
C HIS A 271 -2.81 -4.95 -19.23
N GLU A 272 -2.13 -4.01 -19.91
CA GLU A 272 -0.68 -3.92 -19.89
C GLU A 272 -0.19 -3.69 -18.44
N ARG A 273 0.99 -4.22 -18.10
CA ARG A 273 1.56 -3.99 -16.78
C ARG A 273 2.02 -2.55 -16.68
N SER A 274 1.51 -1.83 -15.69
CA SER A 274 1.92 -0.47 -15.38
C SER A 274 3.35 -0.41 -14.83
N ILE A 275 4.26 0.28 -15.51
CA ILE A 275 5.65 0.48 -15.07
C ILE A 275 5.77 1.78 -14.25
N LEU A 276 4.98 1.92 -13.18
CA LEU A 276 5.19 3.02 -12.21
C LEU A 276 5.86 2.54 -10.92
N VAL A 277 5.81 1.24 -10.64
CA VAL A 277 6.54 0.57 -9.55
C VAL A 277 7.20 -0.64 -10.18
N SER A 278 8.53 -0.72 -10.14
CA SER A 278 9.25 -1.93 -10.54
C SER A 278 8.66 -3.11 -9.78
N GLY A 279 8.14 -4.11 -10.51
CA GLY A 279 7.58 -5.33 -9.93
C GLY A 279 8.58 -6.18 -9.14
N ARG A 280 9.85 -5.73 -8.99
CA ARG A 280 10.82 -6.34 -8.08
C ARG A 280 10.42 -6.21 -6.61
N TYR A 281 9.68 -5.17 -6.22
CA TYR A 281 9.37 -4.89 -4.80
C TYR A 281 7.96 -5.30 -4.36
N ASN A 282 7.14 -5.84 -5.27
CA ASN A 282 5.78 -6.32 -4.99
C ASN A 282 5.67 -7.87 -4.97
N ARG A 283 6.80 -8.58 -4.93
CA ARG A 283 6.81 -10.03 -4.67
C ARG A 283 6.82 -10.24 -3.15
N GLN A 284 5.63 -10.34 -2.57
CA GLN A 284 5.41 -11.21 -1.42
C GLN A 284 5.31 -12.65 -1.93
#